data_AF-A0A7T4YFG9-F1
#
_entry.id   AF-A0A7T4YFG9-F1
#
_cell.length_a   1.000
_cell.length_b   1.000
_cell.length_c   1.000
_cell.angle_alpha   90.00
_cell.angle_beta   90.00
_cell.angle_gamma   90.00
#
_symmetry.space_group_name_H-M   'P 1'
#
loop_
_entity.id
_entity.type
_entity.pdbx_description
1 polymer ?
#
loop_
_entity_poly.entity_id
_entity_poly.type
_entity_poly.pdbx_seq_one_letter_code
_entity_poly.pdbx_strand_id
1 'polypeptide(L)'
;MSEAMKNKTVLGPDCRISGELSLDNDAVIMGQFKGTLRVSGTLELTDSAEVAGTIIVGHLRLAGRAEADVIAENGLELLPGAQLIGQVYTSNLNVVEGAVFQGDVCIGPKAMEAAGEVLAQHNIAAPAPAATEDYTEEQYIDEPIAEEAVDASEVKTVPGSVNAILQRRRAKVLSTRG
;
A
#
# COMPACT_ATOMS: atom_id res chain seq x y z
N MET A 1 17.80 -22.30 2.56
CA MET A 1 16.74 -21.30 2.45
C MET A 1 15.39 -22.00 2.50
N SER A 2 14.61 -21.72 3.52
CA SER A 2 13.20 -22.11 3.60
C SER A 2 12.39 -21.20 2.67
N GLU A 3 11.89 -21.72 1.56
CA GLU A 3 10.82 -21.06 0.82
C GLU A 3 9.61 -20.99 1.76
N ALA A 4 9.29 -19.78 2.23
CA ALA A 4 8.07 -19.56 2.98
C ALA A 4 6.88 -20.02 2.13
N MET A 5 6.06 -20.89 2.69
CA MET A 5 4.88 -21.45 2.04
C MET A 5 3.95 -20.29 1.66
N LYS A 6 4.02 -19.83 0.40
CA LYS A 6 3.07 -18.85 -0.13
C LYS A 6 1.72 -19.54 -0.26
N ASN A 7 0.84 -19.30 0.70
CA ASN A 7 -0.52 -19.81 0.67
C ASN A 7 -1.30 -19.09 -0.42
N LYS A 8 -1.32 -19.67 -1.62
CA LYS A 8 -2.11 -19.18 -2.76
C LYS A 8 -3.52 -19.76 -2.69
N THR A 9 -4.53 -18.90 -2.62
CA THR A 9 -5.94 -19.31 -2.69
C THR A 9 -6.36 -19.41 -4.15
N VAL A 10 -6.98 -20.52 -4.56
CA VAL A 10 -7.47 -20.69 -5.94
C VAL A 10 -8.95 -21.03 -5.89
N LEU A 11 -9.76 -20.18 -6.52
CA LEU A 11 -11.19 -20.38 -6.72
C LEU A 11 -11.40 -20.96 -8.13
N GLY A 12 -11.95 -22.17 -8.17
CA GLY A 12 -12.19 -22.88 -9.43
C GLY A 12 -13.27 -22.21 -10.30
N PRO A 13 -13.39 -22.65 -11.57
CA PRO A 13 -14.32 -22.04 -12.53
C PRO A 13 -15.80 -22.26 -12.20
N ASP A 14 -16.13 -23.34 -11.49
CA ASP A 14 -17.52 -23.64 -11.07
C ASP A 14 -17.91 -22.93 -9.76
N CYS A 15 -17.03 -22.10 -9.20
CA CYS A 15 -17.31 -21.37 -7.97
C CYS A 15 -18.22 -20.18 -8.26
N ARG A 16 -19.36 -20.12 -7.58
CA ARG A 16 -20.20 -18.92 -7.50
C ARG A 16 -20.26 -18.44 -6.05
N ILE A 17 -19.72 -17.25 -5.81
CA ILE A 17 -19.65 -16.64 -4.48
C ILE A 17 -20.42 -15.33 -4.50
N SER A 18 -21.25 -15.12 -3.47
CA SER A 18 -21.97 -13.88 -3.26
C SER A 18 -21.79 -13.40 -1.82
N GLY A 19 -21.29 -12.18 -1.62
CA GLY A 19 -21.08 -11.61 -0.29
C GLY A 19 -19.77 -10.83 -0.18
N GLU A 20 -19.18 -10.83 1.01
CA GLU A 20 -17.86 -10.25 1.27
C GLU A 20 -16.80 -11.36 1.38
N LEU A 21 -15.67 -11.17 0.71
CA LEU A 21 -14.53 -12.09 0.75
C LEU A 21 -13.27 -11.30 1.07
N SER A 22 -12.60 -11.66 2.16
CA SER A 22 -11.34 -11.05 2.60
C SER A 22 -10.23 -12.08 2.57
N LEU A 23 -9.14 -11.77 1.89
CA LEU A 23 -7.96 -12.63 1.74
C LEU A 23 -6.70 -11.83 2.02
N ASP A 24 -5.84 -12.33 2.91
CA ASP A 24 -4.56 -11.67 3.21
C ASP A 24 -3.41 -12.11 2.30
N ASN A 25 -3.61 -13.19 1.54
CA ASN A 25 -2.60 -13.77 0.65
C ASN A 25 -2.98 -13.65 -0.82
N ASP A 26 -2.10 -14.13 -1.70
CA ASP A 26 -2.35 -14.19 -3.15
C ASP A 26 -3.57 -15.06 -3.48
N ALA A 27 -4.36 -14.60 -4.44
CA ALA A 27 -5.62 -15.22 -4.83
C ALA A 27 -5.76 -15.32 -6.35
N VAL A 28 -6.32 -16.43 -6.82
CA VAL A 28 -6.74 -16.61 -8.23
C VAL A 28 -8.21 -16.90 -8.27
N ILE A 29 -8.93 -16.19 -9.12
CA ILE A 29 -10.36 -16.40 -9.34
C ILE A 29 -10.58 -16.83 -10.78
N MET A 30 -11.29 -17.96 -10.94
CA MET A 30 -11.70 -18.49 -12.24
C MET A 30 -13.22 -18.54 -12.43
N GLY A 31 -13.98 -18.27 -11.38
CA GLY A 31 -15.44 -18.37 -11.36
C GLY A 31 -16.15 -17.02 -11.25
N GLN A 32 -17.37 -17.06 -10.72
CA GLN A 32 -18.24 -15.89 -10.59
C GLN A 32 -18.22 -15.34 -9.17
N PHE A 33 -17.93 -14.05 -9.03
CA PHE A 33 -17.95 -13.35 -7.75
C PHE A 33 -18.89 -12.15 -7.81
N LYS A 34 -19.78 -12.04 -6.82
CA LYS A 34 -20.67 -10.88 -6.67
C LYS A 34 -20.59 -10.31 -5.25
N GLY A 35 -20.11 -9.08 -5.11
CA GLY A 35 -20.07 -8.37 -3.84
C GLY A 35 -18.74 -7.67 -3.60
N THR A 36 -18.26 -7.70 -2.35
CA THR A 36 -17.06 -6.96 -1.93
C THR A 36 -15.87 -7.91 -1.78
N LEU A 37 -14.82 -7.69 -2.56
CA LEU A 37 -13.60 -8.47 -2.51
C LEU A 37 -12.45 -7.63 -1.94
N ARG A 38 -11.79 -8.14 -0.92
CA ARG A 38 -10.62 -7.51 -0.29
C ARG A 38 -9.45 -8.46 -0.33
N VAL A 39 -8.35 -8.05 -0.95
CA VAL A 39 -7.14 -8.86 -1.09
C VAL A 39 -5.91 -8.03 -0.77
N SER A 40 -5.25 -8.27 0.35
CA SER A 40 -4.04 -7.51 0.70
C SER A 40 -2.85 -7.82 -0.22
N GLY A 41 -2.84 -9.02 -0.84
CA GLY A 41 -1.79 -9.49 -1.74
C GLY A 41 -2.06 -9.24 -3.23
N THR A 42 -1.66 -10.22 -4.05
CA THR A 42 -1.89 -10.20 -5.50
C THR A 42 -3.18 -10.94 -5.85
N LEU A 43 -4.10 -10.28 -6.55
CA LEU A 43 -5.29 -10.90 -7.11
C LEU A 43 -5.12 -11.12 -8.61
N GLU A 44 -5.37 -12.34 -9.05
CA GLU A 44 -5.35 -12.74 -10.46
C GLU A 44 -6.75 -13.20 -10.88
N LEU A 45 -7.37 -12.47 -11.81
CA LEU A 45 -8.64 -12.85 -12.44
C LEU A 45 -8.33 -13.48 -13.80
N THR A 46 -8.64 -14.76 -13.94
CA THR A 46 -8.46 -15.48 -15.21
C THR A 46 -9.50 -15.07 -16.24
N ASP A 47 -9.34 -15.51 -17.49
CA ASP A 47 -10.23 -15.22 -18.62
C ASP A 47 -11.70 -15.60 -18.39
N SER A 48 -11.92 -16.70 -17.66
CA SER A 48 -13.24 -17.24 -17.34
C SER A 48 -13.89 -16.58 -16.12
N ALA A 49 -13.16 -15.70 -15.44
CA ALA A 49 -13.64 -15.03 -14.24
C ALA A 49 -14.62 -13.90 -14.58
N GLU A 50 -15.72 -13.84 -13.83
CA GLU A 50 -16.69 -12.75 -13.89
C GLU A 50 -16.88 -12.17 -12.50
N VAL A 51 -16.50 -10.92 -12.32
CA VAL A 51 -16.54 -10.23 -11.03
C VAL A 51 -17.44 -9.02 -11.11
N ALA A 52 -18.37 -8.89 -10.18
CA ALA A 52 -19.22 -7.70 -10.07
C ALA A 52 -19.27 -7.18 -8.62
N GLY A 53 -19.09 -5.87 -8.45
CA GLY A 53 -19.17 -5.20 -7.14
C GLY A 53 -17.98 -4.28 -6.85
N THR A 54 -17.33 -4.46 -5.70
CA THR A 54 -16.20 -3.62 -5.28
C THR A 54 -14.97 -4.47 -5.02
N ILE A 55 -13.84 -4.10 -5.61
CA ILE A 55 -12.57 -4.83 -5.48
C ILE A 55 -11.55 -3.90 -4.84
N ILE A 56 -10.98 -4.33 -3.72
CA ILE A 56 -9.90 -3.65 -3.01
C ILE A 56 -8.72 -4.59 -2.98
N VAL A 57 -7.62 -4.18 -3.57
CA VAL A 57 -6.46 -5.06 -3.73
C VAL A 57 -5.14 -4.31 -3.69
N GLY A 58 -4.07 -4.98 -3.25
CA GLY A 58 -2.70 -4.49 -3.43
C GLY A 58 -2.30 -4.43 -4.91
N HIS A 59 -2.21 -5.60 -5.56
CA HIS A 59 -1.94 -5.72 -7.00
C HIS A 59 -3.03 -6.51 -7.72
N LEU A 60 -3.56 -5.96 -8.82
CA LEU A 60 -4.56 -6.64 -9.65
C LEU A 60 -4.00 -7.06 -11.00
N ARG A 61 -4.21 -8.32 -11.37
CA ARG A 61 -4.06 -8.83 -12.74
C ARG A 61 -5.41 -9.30 -13.26
N LEU A 62 -5.82 -8.78 -14.41
CA LEU A 62 -7.14 -9.06 -14.95
C LEU A 62 -7.05 -9.55 -16.39
N ALA A 63 -7.50 -10.78 -16.65
CA ALA A 63 -7.68 -11.36 -17.99
C ALA A 63 -9.16 -11.55 -18.38
N GLY A 64 -10.06 -11.64 -17.39
CA GLY A 64 -11.49 -11.89 -17.61
C GLY A 64 -12.35 -10.63 -17.67
N ARG A 65 -13.55 -10.71 -17.11
CA ARG A 65 -14.54 -9.62 -17.10
C ARG A 65 -14.78 -9.11 -15.68
N ALA A 66 -14.63 -7.81 -15.47
CA ALA A 66 -14.99 -7.16 -14.22
C ALA A 66 -15.94 -5.98 -14.47
N GLU A 67 -17.10 -6.02 -13.83
CA GLU A 67 -18.06 -4.92 -13.75
C GLU A 67 -18.06 -4.42 -12.30
N ALA A 68 -17.02 -3.67 -11.93
CA ALA A 68 -16.75 -3.35 -10.54
C ALA A 68 -15.97 -2.04 -10.38
N ASP A 69 -16.14 -1.42 -9.21
CA ASP A 69 -15.27 -0.34 -8.76
C ASP A 69 -14.00 -0.95 -8.17
N VAL A 70 -12.85 -0.58 -8.71
CA VAL A 70 -11.55 -1.18 -8.40
C VAL A 70 -10.63 -0.18 -7.73
N ILE A 71 -10.09 -0.58 -6.59
CA ILE A 71 -9.10 0.16 -5.83
C ILE A 71 -7.86 -0.72 -5.74
N ALA A 72 -6.82 -0.35 -6.47
CA ALA A 72 -5.57 -1.09 -6.56
C ALA A 72 -4.40 -0.26 -6.03
N GLU A 73 -3.94 -0.57 -4.80
CA GLU A 73 -2.98 0.26 -4.07
C GLU A 73 -1.63 0.37 -4.77
N ASN A 74 -1.07 -0.75 -5.22
CA ASN A 74 0.28 -0.79 -5.78
C ASN A 74 0.26 -0.77 -7.31
N GLY A 75 -0.71 -1.45 -7.94
CA GLY A 75 -0.85 -1.40 -9.40
C GLY A 75 -1.90 -2.34 -9.97
N LEU A 76 -2.35 -2.00 -11.19
CA LEU A 76 -3.35 -2.72 -11.95
C LEU A 76 -2.81 -3.07 -13.33
N GLU A 77 -2.92 -4.34 -13.71
CA GLU A 77 -2.45 -4.90 -14.98
C GLU A 77 -3.63 -5.55 -15.72
N LEU A 78 -4.01 -4.98 -16.86
CA LEU A 78 -4.99 -5.54 -17.78
C LEU A 78 -4.28 -6.40 -18.83
N LEU A 79 -4.55 -7.70 -18.80
CA LEU A 79 -4.02 -8.70 -19.72
C LEU A 79 -4.80 -8.70 -21.05
N PRO A 80 -4.31 -9.36 -22.11
CA PRO A 80 -5.02 -9.44 -23.39
C PRO A 80 -6.42 -10.02 -23.24
N GLY A 81 -7.43 -9.37 -23.82
CA GLY A 81 -8.83 -9.82 -23.78
C GLY A 81 -9.60 -9.40 -22.51
N ALA A 82 -8.93 -8.76 -21.56
CA ALA A 82 -9.52 -8.21 -20.35
C ALA A 82 -10.64 -7.20 -20.66
N GLN A 83 -11.76 -7.27 -19.93
CA GLN A 83 -12.84 -6.28 -19.99
C GLN A 83 -13.10 -5.73 -18.59
N LEU A 84 -12.77 -4.46 -18.36
CA LEU A 84 -13.08 -3.78 -17.10
C LEU A 84 -14.06 -2.63 -17.37
N ILE A 85 -15.18 -2.64 -16.65
CA ILE A 85 -16.22 -1.61 -16.70
C ILE A 85 -16.45 -1.10 -15.27
N GLY A 86 -16.20 0.18 -15.02
CA GLY A 86 -16.35 0.76 -13.68
C GLY A 86 -15.35 1.86 -13.39
N GLN A 87 -15.31 2.32 -12.13
CA GLN A 87 -14.33 3.31 -11.68
C GLN A 87 -13.06 2.62 -11.20
N VAL A 88 -11.90 3.14 -11.60
CA VAL A 88 -10.60 2.58 -11.20
C VAL A 88 -9.75 3.63 -10.51
N TYR A 89 -9.26 3.28 -9.33
CA TYR A 89 -8.30 4.05 -8.56
C TYR A 89 -7.02 3.23 -8.43
N THR A 90 -5.92 3.70 -8.99
CA THR A 90 -4.64 2.98 -8.87
C THR A 90 -3.43 3.88 -8.90
N SER A 91 -2.33 3.45 -8.28
CA SER A 91 -1.06 4.17 -8.39
C SER A 91 -0.37 3.93 -9.74
N ASN A 92 -0.55 2.76 -10.34
CA ASN A 92 0.05 2.42 -11.64
C ASN A 92 -0.90 1.56 -12.47
N LEU A 93 -1.08 1.92 -13.74
CA LEU A 93 -1.95 1.20 -14.67
C LEU A 93 -1.14 0.69 -15.86
N ASN A 94 -1.08 -0.62 -16.03
CA ASN A 94 -0.53 -1.27 -17.21
C ASN A 94 -1.66 -1.89 -18.05
N VAL A 95 -1.72 -1.56 -19.34
CA VAL A 95 -2.74 -2.07 -20.26
C VAL A 95 -2.04 -2.76 -21.43
N VAL A 96 -2.25 -4.07 -21.54
CA VAL A 96 -1.72 -4.89 -22.63
C VAL A 96 -2.65 -4.82 -23.85
N GLU A 97 -2.09 -5.07 -25.03
CA GLU A 97 -2.85 -5.12 -26.28
C GLU A 97 -4.05 -6.09 -26.20
N GLY A 98 -5.20 -5.62 -26.67
CA GLY A 98 -6.45 -6.39 -26.68
C GLY A 98 -7.29 -6.26 -25.40
N ALA A 99 -6.86 -5.50 -24.40
CA ALA A 99 -7.68 -5.14 -23.25
C ALA A 99 -8.67 -4.00 -23.59
N VAL A 100 -9.84 -4.03 -22.96
CA VAL A 100 -10.89 -3.02 -23.06
C VAL A 100 -11.19 -2.49 -21.65
N PHE A 101 -11.06 -1.18 -21.49
CA PHE A 101 -11.46 -0.47 -20.28
C PHE A 101 -12.54 0.56 -20.61
N GLN A 102 -13.61 0.60 -19.81
CA GLN A 102 -14.69 1.57 -19.96
C GLN A 102 -15.12 2.13 -18.61
N GLY A 103 -14.81 3.40 -18.36
CA GLY A 103 -15.21 4.11 -17.16
C GLY A 103 -14.27 5.25 -16.82
N ASP A 104 -14.35 5.71 -15.57
CA ASP A 104 -13.49 6.76 -15.03
C ASP A 104 -12.26 6.13 -14.37
N VAL A 105 -11.09 6.71 -14.62
CA VAL A 105 -9.83 6.23 -14.06
C VAL A 105 -9.04 7.37 -13.42
N CYS A 106 -8.62 7.15 -12.18
CA CYS A 106 -7.76 8.03 -11.42
C CYS A 106 -6.43 7.33 -11.19
N ILE A 107 -5.37 7.85 -11.83
CA ILE A 107 -4.02 7.30 -11.72
C ILE A 107 -3.13 8.28 -10.97
N GLY A 108 -2.40 7.78 -9.98
CA GLY A 108 -1.30 8.50 -9.36
C GLY A 108 -1.25 8.36 -7.83
N PRO A 109 -0.28 9.01 -7.18
CA PRO A 109 -0.10 8.91 -5.73
C PRO A 109 -1.29 9.46 -4.93
N LYS A 110 -2.08 10.38 -5.53
CA LYS A 110 -3.30 10.94 -4.94
C LYS A 110 -4.57 10.13 -5.24
N ALA A 111 -4.49 9.11 -6.08
CA ALA A 111 -5.65 8.29 -6.41
C ALA A 111 -6.15 7.52 -5.17
N MET A 112 -5.24 7.13 -4.26
CA MET A 112 -5.59 6.45 -3.02
C MET A 112 -6.26 7.37 -1.99
N GLU A 113 -5.92 8.67 -1.99
CA GLU A 113 -6.64 9.67 -1.17
C GLU A 113 -8.09 9.82 -1.65
N ALA A 114 -8.31 9.87 -2.97
CA ALA A 114 -9.65 9.92 -3.56
C ALA A 114 -10.43 8.61 -3.37
N ALA A 115 -9.75 7.46 -3.43
CA ALA A 115 -10.37 6.16 -3.14
C ALA A 115 -10.86 6.06 -1.68
N GLY A 116 -10.15 6.70 -0.74
CA GLY A 116 -10.55 6.76 0.67
C GLY A 116 -11.94 7.37 0.89
N GLU A 117 -12.33 8.37 0.08
CA GLU A 117 -13.66 8.96 0.14
C GLU A 117 -14.75 8.02 -0.38
N VAL A 118 -14.44 7.23 -1.42
CA VAL A 118 -15.36 6.24 -2.03
C VAL A 118 -15.55 5.03 -1.10
N LEU A 119 -14.50 4.59 -0.42
CA LEU A 119 -14.52 3.52 0.59
C LEU A 119 -15.35 3.89 1.82
N ALA A 120 -15.30 5.15 2.23
CA ALA A 120 -16.08 5.66 3.37
C ALA A 120 -17.60 5.63 3.10
N GLN A 121 -18.02 5.84 1.85
CA GLN A 121 -19.43 5.83 1.47
C GLN A 121 -20.03 4.41 1.43
N HIS A 122 -19.22 3.38 1.17
CA HIS A 122 -19.69 1.98 1.08
C HIS A 122 -19.54 1.19 2.39
N ASN A 123 -19.10 1.81 3.50
CA ASN A 123 -18.88 1.16 4.80
C ASN A 123 -17.88 -0.02 4.74
N ILE A 124 -16.93 0.07 3.81
CA ILE A 124 -15.89 -0.92 3.60
C ILE A 124 -14.64 -0.38 4.32
N ALA A 125 -14.48 -0.76 5.61
CA ALA A 125 -13.35 -0.39 6.47
C ALA A 125 -12.00 -0.38 5.72
N ALA A 126 -11.36 0.79 5.62
CA ALA A 126 -10.05 0.92 4.99
C ALA A 126 -9.00 0.08 5.75
N PRO A 127 -8.03 -0.56 5.06
CA PRO A 127 -6.75 -0.80 5.72
C PRO A 127 -6.20 0.56 6.13
N ALA A 128 -5.82 0.68 7.41
CA ALA A 128 -5.20 1.90 7.92
C ALA A 128 -3.99 2.26 7.05
N PRO A 129 -3.75 3.55 6.75
CA PRO A 129 -2.57 3.96 6.02
C PRO A 129 -1.35 3.54 6.84
N ALA A 130 -0.64 2.51 6.37
CA ALA A 130 0.71 2.26 6.82
C ALA A 130 1.52 3.51 6.46
N ALA A 131 2.12 4.08 7.49
CA ALA A 131 2.82 5.34 7.46
C ALA A 131 3.83 5.42 6.30
N THR A 132 3.92 6.61 5.74
CA THR A 132 5.07 7.14 5.03
C THR A 132 6.37 6.76 5.74
N GLU A 133 7.19 5.93 5.11
CA GLU A 133 8.63 5.94 5.36
C GLU A 133 9.27 6.60 4.14
N ASP A 134 9.69 7.84 4.35
CA ASP A 134 10.53 8.63 3.46
C ASP A 134 11.82 7.86 3.15
N TYR A 135 11.91 7.28 1.95
CA TYR A 135 13.17 6.78 1.41
C TYR A 135 13.98 7.96 0.88
N THR A 136 14.75 8.62 1.75
CA THR A 136 15.93 9.36 1.29
C THR A 136 17.10 8.37 1.16
N GLU A 137 17.63 8.25 -0.05
CA GLU A 137 18.94 7.67 -0.32
C GLU A 137 19.99 8.20 0.67
N GLU A 138 20.81 7.32 1.25
CA GLU A 138 22.28 7.45 1.20
C GLU A 138 23.00 6.22 1.80
N GLN A 139 23.78 5.60 0.92
CA GLN A 139 25.16 5.13 1.13
C GLN A 139 25.41 3.82 1.90
N TYR A 140 25.60 2.80 1.06
CA TYR A 140 26.54 1.69 1.25
C TYR A 140 27.91 2.17 1.72
N ILE A 141 28.42 1.65 2.83
CA ILE A 141 29.87 1.49 3.04
C ILE A 141 30.09 0.15 3.76
N ASP A 142 30.99 -0.62 3.16
CA ASP A 142 31.46 -1.94 3.54
C ASP A 142 31.87 -2.08 5.02
N GLU A 143 31.56 -3.25 5.59
CA GLU A 143 32.31 -3.86 6.70
C GLU A 143 33.81 -3.88 6.35
N PRO A 144 34.77 -3.82 7.31
CA PRO A 144 35.01 -5.03 8.10
C PRO A 144 35.67 -4.87 9.49
N ILE A 145 35.50 -5.98 10.24
CA ILE A 145 36.38 -6.59 11.27
C ILE A 145 36.74 -5.90 12.60
N ALA A 146 36.54 -6.72 13.64
CA ALA A 146 37.44 -7.06 14.76
C ALA A 146 36.96 -6.68 16.18
N GLU A 147 36.65 -7.76 16.92
CA GLU A 147 37.01 -8.07 18.32
C GLU A 147 37.68 -6.96 19.14
N GLU A 148 37.26 -6.72 20.38
CA GLU A 148 37.73 -7.46 21.57
C GLU A 148 37.10 -6.87 22.84
N ALA A 149 37.32 -7.55 23.96
CA ALA A 149 36.50 -7.59 25.17
C ALA A 149 36.86 -6.54 26.26
N VAL A 150 36.03 -6.56 27.33
CA VAL A 150 36.29 -6.23 28.76
C VAL A 150 36.87 -4.87 29.17
N ASP A 151 36.16 -4.13 30.03
CA ASP A 151 36.39 -4.02 31.49
C ASP A 151 35.85 -2.69 32.08
N ALA A 152 35.69 -2.71 33.40
CA ALA A 152 34.94 -1.87 34.29
C ALA A 152 35.36 -0.39 34.45
N SER A 153 34.40 0.32 35.05
CA SER A 153 34.55 1.40 36.03
C SER A 153 34.88 2.83 35.54
N GLU A 154 33.99 3.72 35.96
CA GLU A 154 34.23 5.10 36.40
C GLU A 154 34.69 6.11 35.33
N VAL A 155 33.83 7.10 35.01
CA VAL A 155 34.12 8.55 35.08
C VAL A 155 32.86 9.35 34.74
N LYS A 156 32.30 9.94 35.80
CA LYS A 156 31.81 11.34 35.92
C LYS A 156 30.86 11.89 34.84
N THR A 157 29.58 11.88 35.21
CA THR A 157 28.51 12.78 34.77
C THR A 157 28.95 14.24 34.76
N VAL A 158 28.87 14.91 33.61
CA VAL A 158 28.80 16.37 33.51
C VAL A 158 27.53 16.71 32.73
N PRO A 159 26.46 17.18 33.38
CA PRO A 159 25.23 17.51 32.67
C PRO A 159 25.41 18.83 31.90
N GLY A 160 25.71 18.72 30.61
CA GLY A 160 25.66 19.83 29.66
C GLY A 160 24.22 20.18 29.31
N SER A 161 23.56 20.99 30.14
CA SER A 161 22.35 21.70 29.70
C SER A 161 22.74 22.99 28.98
N VAL A 162 23.04 22.83 27.69
CA VAL A 162 23.20 23.90 26.69
C VAL A 162 21.96 24.83 26.64
N ASN A 163 20.86 24.41 27.24
CA ASN A 163 19.63 25.19 27.35
C ASN A 163 19.67 26.37 28.35
N ALA A 164 20.78 26.56 29.09
CA ALA A 164 20.95 27.71 30.01
C ALA A 164 21.61 28.96 29.36
N ILE A 165 22.15 28.85 28.15
CA ILE A 165 22.98 29.92 27.54
C ILE A 165 22.14 30.86 26.65
N LEU A 166 20.97 30.43 26.18
CA LEU A 166 20.18 31.20 25.19
C LEU A 166 19.04 32.07 25.75
N GLN A 167 18.78 32.06 27.06
CA GLN A 167 17.70 32.89 27.65
C GLN A 167 18.15 34.26 28.22
N ARG A 168 19.46 34.56 28.29
CA ARG A 168 19.95 35.83 28.86
C ARG A 168 20.05 37.01 27.88
N ARG A 169 19.69 36.85 26.60
CA ARG A 169 19.73 37.93 25.59
C ARG A 169 18.41 38.67 25.37
N ARG A 170 17.43 38.54 26.28
CA ARG A 170 16.12 39.22 26.15
C ARG A 170 15.80 40.26 27.23
N ALA A 171 16.75 40.62 28.09
CA ALA A 171 16.52 41.63 29.13
C ALA A 171 17.76 42.52 29.40
N LYS A 172 18.27 43.23 28.39
CA LYS A 172 19.08 44.44 28.63
C LYS A 172 19.18 45.40 27.43
N VAL A 173 18.11 45.51 26.64
CA VAL A 173 17.93 46.59 25.66
C VAL A 173 16.64 47.33 26.01
N LEU A 174 16.61 47.98 27.17
CA LEU A 174 15.58 48.95 27.58
C LEU A 174 15.99 49.55 28.93
N SER A 175 16.84 50.59 28.89
CA SER A 175 16.86 51.77 29.77
C SER A 175 18.18 52.53 29.52
N THR A 176 18.27 53.37 28.48
CA THR A 176 18.19 54.85 28.57
C THR A 176 18.97 55.43 29.75
N ARG A 177 20.05 56.18 29.48
CA ARG A 177 20.01 57.65 29.32
C ARG A 177 19.32 58.32 30.52
N GLY A 178 20.15 58.92 31.36
CA GLY A 178 19.79 59.72 32.53
C GLY A 178 21.04 59.99 33.33
#